data_AF-A0A2S9XHX2-F1
#
_entry.id   AF-A0A2S9XHX2-F1
#
_cell.length_a   1.000
_cell.length_b   1.000
_cell.length_c   1.000
_cell.angle_alpha   90.00
_cell.angle_beta   90.00
_cell.angle_gamma   90.00
#
_symmetry.space_group_name_H-M   'P 1'
#
loop_
_entity.id
_entity.type
_entity.pdbx_description
1 polymer ?
#
loop_
_entity_poly.entity_id
_entity_poly.type
_entity_poly.pdbx_seq_one_letter_code
_entity_poly.pdbx_strand_id
1 'polypeptide(L)'
;MIAKTLSEVRSGMTTANTQANPMRTPTPRRRACSGTSPGRAARQRGFTLVELLTVVAILGIMATLALVGYTKNVRNARRTEVIGDLSNLSLRENGLMSVRGHYASTSTSEDDTYPVAPNELQNKDGAIQWDISQPGYTLDAVAIGTPYFQAGGLEHGYDAMGFMPEGGHSWCVYGVISGDGTNGEFGDEPPALPLAAEVFPNGAQLDRFYARDWFYAFAKCDFDRDGTYWEFTTAHFSTDVSMGDSNFGE
;
A
#
# COMPACT_ATOMS: atom_id res chain seq x y z
N MET A 1 -7.91 -42.76 37.94
CA MET A 1 -9.25 -42.44 38.48
C MET A 1 -9.61 -41.05 37.96
N ILE A 2 -10.65 -40.74 37.19
CA ILE A 2 -11.89 -41.41 36.77
C ILE A 2 -12.35 -40.72 35.44
N ALA A 3 -12.87 -41.53 34.49
CA ALA A 3 -13.77 -41.27 33.33
C ALA A 3 -13.78 -39.88 32.66
N LYS A 4 -13.52 -39.66 31.35
CA LYS A 4 -13.96 -40.31 30.08
C LYS A 4 -15.48 -40.47 29.96
N THR A 5 -16.17 -39.43 29.49
CA THR A 5 -17.59 -39.44 29.10
C THR A 5 -17.75 -39.42 27.58
N LEU A 6 -18.39 -40.47 27.09
CA LEU A 6 -18.91 -40.69 25.75
C LEU A 6 -20.20 -39.89 25.54
N SER A 7 -20.46 -39.43 24.31
CA SER A 7 -21.80 -39.57 23.71
C SER A 7 -21.74 -39.44 22.18
N GLU A 8 -22.08 -40.56 21.53
CA GLU A 8 -22.26 -40.75 20.10
C GLU A 8 -23.50 -39.98 19.58
N VAL A 9 -23.42 -39.46 18.36
CA VAL A 9 -24.60 -39.11 17.55
C VAL A 9 -24.52 -39.83 16.20
N ARG A 10 -25.13 -41.03 16.18
CA ARG A 10 -26.08 -41.57 15.19
C ARG A 10 -25.89 -41.09 13.74
N SER A 11 -25.32 -41.90 12.85
CA SER A 11 -25.98 -42.94 12.02
C SER A 11 -27.18 -42.44 11.20
N GLY A 12 -26.97 -42.35 9.88
CA GLY A 12 -27.97 -42.05 8.85
C GLY A 12 -27.55 -42.66 7.51
N MET A 13 -27.59 -43.98 7.44
CA MET A 13 -27.44 -44.78 6.22
C MET A 13 -28.81 -44.90 5.55
N THR A 14 -28.96 -44.38 4.34
CA THR A 14 -30.13 -44.68 3.50
C THR A 14 -29.67 -45.05 2.08
N THR A 15 -29.68 -46.36 1.85
CA THR A 15 -29.68 -47.04 0.56
C THR A 15 -31.05 -46.95 -0.09
N ALA A 16 -31.11 -46.59 -1.38
CA ALA A 16 -32.07 -47.12 -2.35
C ALA A 16 -31.63 -46.65 -3.75
N ASN A 17 -31.29 -47.46 -4.75
CA ASN A 17 -31.89 -48.64 -5.39
C ASN A 17 -32.29 -48.28 -6.83
N THR A 18 -31.50 -48.81 -7.77
CA THR A 18 -31.91 -49.45 -9.03
C THR A 18 -33.24 -49.00 -9.67
N GLN A 19 -33.14 -48.46 -10.90
CA GLN A 19 -33.85 -49.03 -12.05
C GLN A 19 -33.26 -48.51 -13.37
N ALA A 20 -32.61 -49.43 -14.09
CA ALA A 20 -32.30 -49.29 -15.50
C ALA A 20 -33.59 -49.44 -16.32
N ASN A 21 -33.81 -48.53 -17.28
CA ASN A 21 -34.94 -48.59 -18.21
C ASN A 21 -34.42 -48.88 -19.63
N PRO A 22 -34.84 -49.98 -20.29
CA PRO A 22 -34.42 -50.26 -21.65
C PRO A 22 -35.33 -49.59 -22.70
N MET A 23 -34.66 -48.89 -23.62
CA MET A 23 -34.88 -48.90 -25.07
C MET A 23 -36.32 -48.68 -25.60
N ARG A 24 -36.56 -47.52 -26.23
CA ARG A 24 -37.50 -47.39 -27.35
C ARG A 24 -36.90 -46.57 -28.50
N THR A 25 -36.98 -47.19 -29.66
CA THR A 25 -36.54 -46.82 -31.02
C THR A 25 -37.00 -45.44 -31.51
N PRO A 26 -36.20 -44.79 -32.39
CA PRO A 26 -36.62 -43.58 -33.08
C PRO A 26 -37.50 -43.92 -34.30
N THR A 27 -38.69 -43.33 -34.39
CA THR A 27 -39.49 -43.30 -35.62
C THR A 27 -39.20 -42.02 -36.40
N PRO A 28 -38.76 -42.07 -37.68
CA PRO A 28 -38.65 -40.88 -38.50
C PRO A 28 -40.02 -40.58 -39.14
N ARG A 29 -40.76 -39.60 -38.60
CA ARG A 29 -41.90 -39.03 -39.30
C ARG A 29 -41.42 -37.94 -40.26
N ARG A 30 -41.25 -38.32 -41.53
CA ARG A 30 -41.27 -37.39 -42.66
C ARG A 30 -42.64 -36.71 -42.72
N ARG A 31 -42.68 -35.40 -42.55
CA ARG A 31 -43.68 -34.52 -43.18
C ARG A 31 -42.94 -33.38 -43.86
N ALA A 32 -42.81 -33.55 -45.17
CA ALA A 32 -42.66 -32.44 -46.08
C ALA A 32 -44.03 -31.77 -46.21
N CYS A 33 -44.12 -30.48 -45.95
CA CYS A 33 -45.01 -29.56 -46.65
C CYS A 33 -44.32 -28.20 -46.68
N SER A 34 -43.92 -27.87 -47.89
CA SER A 34 -43.29 -26.66 -48.36
C SER A 34 -44.16 -25.43 -48.13
N GLY A 35 -43.67 -24.52 -47.30
CA GLY A 35 -44.11 -23.13 -47.22
C GLY A 35 -42.89 -22.22 -47.41
N THR A 36 -42.29 -22.25 -48.60
CA THR A 36 -41.21 -21.32 -48.95
C THR A 36 -41.83 -19.96 -49.27
N SER A 37 -42.09 -19.16 -48.24
CA SER A 37 -42.09 -17.71 -48.40
C SER A 37 -40.68 -17.32 -48.89
N PRO A 38 -40.52 -16.50 -49.95
CA PRO A 38 -39.22 -15.95 -50.28
C PRO A 38 -38.87 -14.92 -49.21
N GLY A 39 -38.35 -15.40 -48.08
CA GLY A 39 -37.60 -14.57 -47.16
C GLY A 39 -36.45 -13.99 -47.97
N ARG A 40 -36.44 -12.66 -48.13
CA ARG A 40 -35.29 -11.94 -48.68
C ARG A 40 -34.05 -12.52 -48.01
N ALA A 41 -33.24 -13.25 -48.77
CA ALA A 41 -31.97 -13.74 -48.29
C ALA A 41 -31.18 -12.52 -47.82
N ALA A 42 -31.10 -12.34 -46.50
CA ALA A 42 -30.23 -11.36 -45.90
C ALA A 42 -28.83 -11.77 -46.34
N ARG A 43 -28.30 -11.06 -47.33
CA ARG A 43 -26.99 -11.29 -47.92
C ARG A 43 -26.00 -11.21 -46.76
N GLN A 44 -25.46 -12.35 -46.32
CA GLN A 44 -24.46 -12.40 -45.27
C GLN A 44 -23.24 -11.62 -45.78
N ARG A 45 -23.12 -10.37 -45.35
CA ARG A 45 -21.96 -9.52 -45.62
C ARG A 45 -20.85 -10.02 -44.70
N GLY A 46 -19.88 -10.72 -45.26
CA GLY A 46 -18.65 -11.07 -44.55
C GLY A 46 -17.81 -9.82 -44.30
N PHE A 47 -17.12 -9.77 -43.15
CA PHE A 47 -16.13 -8.75 -42.85
C PHE A 47 -15.03 -8.74 -43.93
N THR A 48 -14.67 -7.55 -44.41
CA THR A 48 -13.56 -7.42 -45.36
C THR A 48 -12.23 -7.41 -44.60
N LEU A 49 -11.14 -7.86 -45.23
CA LEU A 49 -9.80 -7.81 -44.63
C LEU A 49 -9.40 -6.36 -44.31
N VAL A 50 -9.80 -5.41 -45.17
CA VAL A 50 -9.54 -3.98 -44.97
C VAL A 50 -10.27 -3.43 -43.75
N GLU A 51 -11.51 -3.87 -43.51
CA GLU A 51 -12.31 -3.46 -42.35
C GLU A 51 -11.71 -3.94 -41.03
N LEU A 52 -11.10 -5.12 -41.01
CA LEU A 52 -10.34 -5.58 -39.85
C LEU A 52 -9.04 -4.75 -39.67
N LEU A 53 -8.33 -4.45 -40.75
CA LEU A 53 -7.06 -3.69 -40.69
C LEU A 53 -7.25 -2.28 -40.15
N THR A 54 -8.31 -1.57 -40.57
CA THR A 54 -8.57 -0.21 -40.05
C THR A 54 -8.95 -0.23 -38.58
N VAL A 55 -9.73 -1.22 -38.12
CA VAL A 55 -10.10 -1.37 -36.70
C VAL A 55 -8.87 -1.60 -35.83
N VAL A 56 -7.98 -2.52 -36.23
CA VAL A 56 -6.75 -2.80 -35.48
C VAL A 56 -5.81 -1.58 -35.50
N ALA A 57 -5.73 -0.85 -36.62
CA ALA A 57 -4.96 0.38 -36.70
C ALA A 57 -5.46 1.46 -35.72
N ILE A 58 -6.78 1.67 -35.64
CA ILE A 58 -7.39 2.63 -34.70
C ILE A 58 -7.17 2.16 -33.25
N LEU A 59 -7.37 0.87 -32.94
CA LEU A 59 -7.13 0.32 -31.61
C LEU A 59 -5.66 0.44 -31.19
N GLY A 60 -4.72 0.25 -32.11
CA GLY A 60 -3.28 0.45 -31.85
C GLY A 60 -2.95 1.88 -31.44
N ILE A 61 -3.51 2.87 -32.15
CA ILE A 61 -3.31 4.30 -31.81
C ILE A 61 -3.98 4.66 -30.48
N MET A 62 -5.18 4.14 -30.21
CA MET A 62 -5.84 4.40 -28.93
C MET A 62 -5.10 3.77 -27.74
N ALA A 63 -4.56 2.56 -27.92
CA ALA A 63 -3.85 1.85 -26.86
C ALA A 63 -2.58 2.60 -26.40
N THR A 64 -1.82 3.19 -27.33
CA THR A 64 -0.60 3.93 -27.00
C THR A 64 -0.90 5.20 -26.19
N LEU A 65 -1.92 5.96 -26.58
CA LEU A 65 -2.34 7.16 -25.84
C LEU A 65 -2.92 6.83 -24.47
N ALA A 66 -3.72 5.75 -24.38
CA ALA A 66 -4.33 5.32 -23.13
C ALA A 66 -3.28 4.93 -22.09
N LEU A 67 -2.20 4.26 -22.50
CA LEU A 67 -1.17 3.80 -21.58
C LEU A 67 -0.44 4.96 -20.87
N VAL A 68 -0.01 5.98 -21.62
CA VAL A 68 0.72 7.14 -21.05
C VAL A 68 -0.19 7.98 -20.15
N GLY A 69 -1.46 8.18 -20.53
CA GLY A 69 -2.42 8.94 -19.72
C GLY A 69 -2.76 8.25 -18.40
N TYR A 70 -2.86 6.92 -18.39
CA TYR A 70 -3.26 6.15 -17.22
C TYR A 70 -2.21 6.19 -16.11
N THR A 71 -0.93 6.04 -16.43
CA THR A 71 0.15 5.98 -15.44
C THR A 71 0.28 7.27 -14.63
N LYS A 72 0.08 8.44 -15.26
CA LYS A 72 0.09 9.73 -14.55
C LYS A 72 -1.03 9.85 -13.51
N ASN A 73 -2.24 9.46 -13.87
CA ASN A 73 -3.38 9.53 -12.94
C ASN A 73 -3.22 8.57 -11.76
N VAL A 74 -2.71 7.35 -12.01
CA VAL A 74 -2.41 6.39 -10.93
C VAL A 74 -1.32 6.92 -10.00
N ARG A 75 -0.23 7.48 -10.54
CA ARG A 75 0.83 8.09 -9.72
C ARG A 75 0.29 9.23 -8.86
N ASN A 76 -0.54 10.11 -9.41
CA ASN A 76 -1.14 11.19 -8.64
C ASN A 76 -2.06 10.68 -7.51
N ALA A 77 -2.85 9.64 -7.77
CA ALA A 77 -3.68 9.02 -6.74
C ALA A 77 -2.83 8.44 -5.60
N ARG A 78 -1.74 7.73 -5.93
CA ARG A 78 -0.79 7.20 -4.94
C ARG A 78 -0.08 8.31 -4.14
N ARG A 79 0.25 9.44 -4.77
CA ARG A 79 0.81 10.60 -4.05
C ARG A 79 -0.17 11.14 -3.01
N THR A 80 -1.45 11.23 -3.36
CA THR A 80 -2.49 11.68 -2.41
C THR A 80 -2.65 10.70 -1.24
N GLU A 81 -2.55 9.39 -1.50
CA GLU A 81 -2.55 8.34 -0.46
C GLU A 81 -1.40 8.57 0.55
N VAL A 82 -0.17 8.78 0.06
CA VAL A 82 1.02 9.03 0.90
C VAL A 82 0.87 10.31 1.73
N ILE A 83 0.33 11.37 1.16
CA ILE A 83 0.08 12.63 1.90
C ILE A 83 -0.94 12.39 3.03
N GLY A 84 -1.98 11.60 2.76
CA GLY A 84 -2.96 11.20 3.77
C GLY A 84 -2.35 10.38 4.90
N ASP A 85 -1.50 9.41 4.56
CA ASP A 85 -0.79 8.57 5.51
C ASP A 85 0.16 9.38 6.40
N LEU A 86 0.98 10.27 5.82
CA LEU A 86 1.88 11.13 6.60
C LEU A 86 1.12 12.12 7.50
N SER A 87 -0.02 12.63 7.03
CA SER A 87 -0.90 13.46 7.86
C SER A 87 -1.47 12.66 9.03
N ASN A 88 -1.87 11.41 8.80
CA ASN A 88 -2.34 10.50 9.84
C ASN A 88 -1.26 10.20 10.88
N LEU A 89 -0.02 10.00 10.41
CA LEU A 89 1.15 9.76 11.24
C LEU A 89 1.45 10.96 12.15
N SER A 90 1.45 12.18 11.59
CA SER A 90 1.62 13.42 12.36
C SER A 90 0.52 13.61 13.42
N LEU A 91 -0.73 13.26 13.12
CA LEU A 91 -1.81 13.31 14.11
C LEU A 91 -1.59 12.33 15.26
N ARG A 92 -1.10 11.12 14.96
CA ARG A 92 -0.81 10.10 15.98
C ARG A 92 0.36 10.48 16.85
N GLU A 93 1.42 11.04 16.28
CA GLU A 93 2.57 11.58 17.02
C GLU A 93 2.14 12.67 18.01
N ASN A 94 1.33 13.63 17.56
CA ASN A 94 0.80 14.66 18.45
C ASN A 94 -0.13 14.10 19.55
N GLY A 95 -0.90 13.05 19.23
CA GLY A 95 -1.68 12.31 20.20
C GLY A 95 -0.82 11.60 21.23
N LEU A 96 0.27 10.96 20.79
CA LEU A 96 1.24 10.29 21.65
C LEU A 96 1.92 11.29 22.59
N MET A 97 2.38 12.42 22.06
CA MET A 97 2.96 13.52 22.84
C MET A 97 1.97 14.04 23.91
N SER A 98 0.69 14.13 23.58
CA SER A 98 -0.34 14.59 24.53
C SER A 98 -0.62 13.60 25.67
N VAL A 99 -0.43 12.30 25.43
CA VAL A 99 -0.73 11.23 26.40
C VAL A 99 0.51 10.81 27.19
N ARG A 100 1.64 10.67 26.51
CA ARG A 100 2.89 10.11 27.03
C ARG A 100 4.00 11.14 27.21
N GLY A 101 3.84 12.34 26.66
CA GLY A 101 4.80 13.44 26.85
C GLY A 101 6.06 13.35 25.99
N HIS A 102 6.10 12.47 24.99
CA HIS A 102 7.19 12.34 24.02
C HIS A 102 6.66 11.79 22.68
N TYR A 103 7.45 11.96 21.62
CA TYR A 103 7.20 11.41 20.28
C TYR A 103 7.77 10.00 20.12
N ALA A 104 7.19 9.20 19.22
CA ALA A 104 7.73 7.89 18.87
C ALA A 104 8.77 8.01 17.74
N SER A 105 9.66 7.02 17.64
CA SER A 105 10.70 6.98 16.61
C SER A 105 10.83 5.57 16.08
N THR A 106 10.42 5.29 14.85
CA THR A 106 10.43 3.92 14.32
C THR A 106 11.80 3.48 13.84
N SER A 107 12.73 4.41 13.65
CA SER A 107 14.05 4.17 13.07
C SER A 107 15.07 5.20 13.58
N THR A 108 16.37 4.93 13.44
CA THR A 108 17.43 5.93 13.62
C THR A 108 18.08 6.36 12.31
N SER A 109 17.61 5.84 11.19
CA SER A 109 18.19 6.03 9.86
C SER A 109 17.10 6.13 8.81
N GLU A 110 17.31 6.97 7.81
CA GLU A 110 16.39 7.12 6.66
C GLU A 110 16.37 5.90 5.72
N ASP A 111 17.28 4.94 5.93
CA ASP A 111 17.32 3.67 5.21
C ASP A 111 16.66 2.51 5.97
N ASP A 112 16.31 2.73 7.24
CA ASP A 112 15.59 1.77 8.07
C ASP A 112 14.10 2.12 8.06
N THR A 113 13.35 1.45 7.20
CA THR A 113 11.96 1.78 6.92
C THR A 113 11.08 0.55 6.97
N TYR A 114 9.78 0.76 7.18
CA TYR A 114 8.76 -0.28 7.15
C TYR A 114 7.75 0.01 6.03
N PRO A 115 7.18 -1.01 5.34
CA PRO A 115 7.27 -2.47 5.55
C PRO A 115 8.55 -3.14 5.03
N VAL A 116 9.35 -2.46 4.23
CA VAL A 116 10.62 -2.97 3.66
C VAL A 116 11.67 -1.87 3.66
N ALA A 117 12.93 -2.22 3.43
CA ALA A 117 13.99 -1.25 3.21
C ALA A 117 13.84 -0.57 1.83
N PRO A 118 14.32 0.68 1.64
CA PRO A 118 14.11 1.42 0.39
C PRO A 118 14.71 0.71 -0.83
N ASN A 119 15.87 0.07 -0.69
CA ASN A 119 16.53 -0.69 -1.76
C ASN A 119 15.74 -1.91 -2.28
N GLU A 120 14.73 -2.36 -1.54
CA GLU A 120 13.85 -3.46 -1.94
C GLU A 120 12.61 -2.97 -2.70
N LEU A 121 12.31 -1.67 -2.70
CA LEU A 121 11.13 -1.09 -3.36
C LEU A 121 11.08 -1.40 -4.86
N GLN A 122 12.22 -1.30 -5.55
CA GLN A 122 12.35 -1.60 -6.97
C GLN A 122 11.92 -3.04 -7.33
N ASN A 123 11.96 -3.96 -6.36
CA ASN A 123 11.58 -5.37 -6.53
C ASN A 123 10.11 -5.64 -6.19
N LYS A 124 9.32 -4.63 -5.81
CA LYS A 124 7.91 -4.77 -5.43
C LYS A 124 6.99 -4.29 -6.56
N ASP A 125 6.22 -5.21 -7.10
CA ASP A 125 5.33 -4.95 -8.25
C ASP A 125 3.91 -4.50 -7.85
N GLY A 126 3.62 -4.43 -6.56
CA GLY A 126 2.27 -4.20 -6.02
C GLY A 126 2.31 -3.50 -4.66
N ALA A 127 1.11 -3.23 -4.12
CA ALA A 127 0.98 -2.69 -2.78
C ALA A 127 1.57 -3.66 -1.76
N ILE A 128 2.40 -3.14 -0.88
CA ILE A 128 3.14 -3.91 0.12
C ILE A 128 2.26 -4.02 1.36
N GLN A 129 1.98 -5.26 1.76
CA GLN A 129 1.14 -5.52 2.92
C GLN A 129 1.87 -5.18 4.22
N TRP A 130 1.16 -4.49 5.12
CA TRP A 130 1.59 -4.28 6.50
C TRP A 130 1.13 -5.46 7.35
N ASP A 131 1.98 -5.87 8.28
CA ASP A 131 1.74 -7.00 9.17
C ASP A 131 2.18 -6.66 10.58
N ILE A 132 1.21 -6.60 11.49
CA ILE A 132 1.37 -6.25 12.90
C ILE A 132 2.25 -7.24 13.68
N SER A 133 2.46 -8.45 13.13
CA SER A 133 3.31 -9.46 13.76
C SER A 133 4.76 -9.37 13.32
N GLN A 134 5.07 -8.56 12.30
CA GLN A 134 6.44 -8.38 11.84
C GLN A 134 7.25 -7.59 12.86
N PRO A 135 8.54 -7.93 13.04
CA PRO A 135 9.45 -7.15 13.85
C PRO A 135 9.39 -5.69 13.43
N GLY A 136 9.54 -5.32 12.15
CA GLY A 136 9.58 -3.91 11.76
C GLY A 136 8.35 -3.06 12.15
N TYR A 137 7.20 -3.68 12.43
CA TYR A 137 6.03 -2.98 13.00
C TYR A 137 6.09 -2.86 14.53
N THR A 138 6.61 -3.91 15.16
CA THR A 138 6.68 -4.07 16.62
C THR A 138 8.05 -3.81 17.22
N LEU A 139 9.03 -3.40 16.41
CA LEU A 139 10.38 -3.14 16.88
C LEU A 139 10.30 -2.02 17.89
N ASP A 140 11.07 -2.18 18.94
CA ASP A 140 11.27 -1.14 19.92
C ASP A 140 11.71 0.13 19.18
N ALA A 141 10.89 1.18 19.25
CA ALA A 141 11.20 2.48 18.72
C ALA A 141 12.58 2.98 19.26
N VAL A 142 13.41 3.53 18.39
CA VAL A 142 14.76 3.94 18.77
C VAL A 142 14.88 5.43 18.47
N ALA A 143 15.09 6.23 19.50
CA ALA A 143 15.37 7.65 19.34
C ALA A 143 16.83 7.86 18.95
N ILE A 144 17.10 8.90 18.15
CA ILE A 144 18.47 9.21 17.74
C ILE A 144 19.31 9.62 18.95
N GLY A 145 20.46 8.97 19.12
CA GLY A 145 21.39 9.27 20.21
C GLY A 145 21.14 8.51 21.52
N THR A 146 20.13 7.62 21.59
CA THR A 146 19.92 6.72 22.74
C THR A 146 19.88 5.24 22.35
N PRO A 147 20.26 4.36 23.28
CA PRO A 147 19.86 2.96 23.25
C PRO A 147 18.51 2.69 23.95
N TYR A 148 17.87 3.70 24.57
CA TYR A 148 16.63 3.52 25.35
C TYR A 148 15.72 4.77 25.29
N PHE A 149 14.44 4.51 25.05
CA PHE A 149 13.33 5.47 25.10
C PHE A 149 13.18 6.21 26.44
N GLN A 150 12.53 7.37 26.38
CA GLN A 150 11.92 7.99 27.56
C GLN A 150 10.81 7.14 28.24
N ALA A 151 10.18 6.18 27.55
CA ALA A 151 9.14 5.30 28.12
C ALA A 151 9.57 3.86 28.46
N GLY A 152 10.84 3.50 28.22
CA GLY A 152 11.35 2.13 28.37
C GLY A 152 11.25 1.29 27.09
N GLY A 153 12.07 0.24 27.03
CA GLY A 153 12.31 -0.62 25.86
C GLY A 153 11.16 -1.53 25.42
N LEU A 154 9.90 -1.08 25.50
CA LEU A 154 8.71 -1.84 25.11
C LEU A 154 7.75 -1.02 24.24
N GLU A 155 8.11 0.21 23.85
CA GLU A 155 7.28 0.97 22.93
C GLU A 155 7.57 0.55 21.49
N HIS A 156 6.76 -0.36 20.99
CA HIS A 156 6.81 -0.89 19.64
C HIS A 156 6.49 0.23 18.62
N GLY A 157 7.45 0.79 17.87
CA GLY A 157 7.35 2.10 17.20
C GLY A 157 6.03 2.41 16.47
N TYR A 158 5.62 1.59 15.50
CA TYR A 158 4.36 1.81 14.77
C TYR A 158 3.12 1.38 15.56
N ASP A 159 3.24 0.34 16.39
CA ASP A 159 2.16 -0.16 17.26
C ASP A 159 1.82 0.83 18.40
N ALA A 160 2.83 1.51 18.94
CA ALA A 160 2.70 2.56 19.95
C ALA A 160 1.89 3.75 19.43
N MET A 161 2.07 4.10 18.16
CA MET A 161 1.25 5.08 17.45
C MET A 161 -0.10 4.51 16.97
N GLY A 162 -0.23 3.18 16.91
CA GLY A 162 -1.33 2.45 16.28
C GLY A 162 -1.49 2.78 14.79
N PHE A 163 -0.40 3.15 14.12
CA PHE A 163 -0.44 3.58 12.72
C PHE A 163 -0.62 2.38 11.79
N MET A 164 -1.49 2.52 10.80
CA MET A 164 -1.65 1.57 9.71
C MET A 164 -2.21 2.35 8.50
N PRO A 165 -1.62 2.20 7.30
CA PRO A 165 -2.14 2.86 6.11
C PRO A 165 -3.52 2.31 5.74
N GLU A 166 -4.28 3.08 4.96
CA GLU A 166 -5.61 2.68 4.54
C GLU A 166 -5.58 1.35 3.77
N GLY A 167 -6.42 0.39 4.18
CA GLY A 167 -6.45 -0.93 3.57
C GLY A 167 -5.31 -1.87 4.00
N GLY A 168 -4.44 -1.47 4.93
CA GLY A 168 -3.36 -2.31 5.47
C GLY A 168 -2.25 -2.62 4.45
N HIS A 169 -2.14 -1.81 3.41
CA HIS A 169 -1.09 -1.89 2.41
C HIS A 169 -0.62 -0.50 2.04
N SER A 170 0.62 -0.40 1.56
CA SER A 170 1.16 0.86 1.06
C SER A 170 2.01 0.66 -0.19
N TRP A 171 2.10 1.70 -1.01
CA TRP A 171 3.01 1.74 -2.17
C TRP A 171 4.41 2.24 -1.81
N CYS A 172 4.55 2.74 -0.59
CA CYS A 172 5.74 3.41 -0.11
C CYS A 172 6.18 2.80 1.21
N VAL A 173 7.43 3.04 1.55
CA VAL A 173 7.97 2.75 2.87
C VAL A 173 7.95 4.02 3.70
N TYR A 174 7.80 3.86 5.01
CA TYR A 174 7.66 4.96 5.95
C TYR A 174 8.72 4.82 7.04
N GLY A 175 9.04 5.94 7.66
CA GLY A 175 9.89 6.03 8.83
C GLY A 175 9.53 7.27 9.63
N VAL A 176 9.71 7.20 10.95
CA VAL A 176 9.63 8.34 11.85
C VAL A 176 10.92 8.39 12.66
N ILE A 177 11.47 9.58 12.75
CA ILE A 177 12.64 9.87 13.56
C ILE A 177 12.27 11.01 14.50
N SER A 178 12.52 10.83 15.80
CA SER A 178 12.30 11.84 16.82
C SER A 178 13.51 12.03 17.74
N GLY A 179 13.53 13.18 18.42
CA GLY A 179 14.55 13.55 19.40
C GLY A 179 13.97 14.47 20.49
N ASP A 180 14.69 14.59 21.60
CA ASP A 180 14.25 15.32 22.81
C ASP A 180 14.69 16.79 22.86
N GLY A 181 15.44 17.24 21.84
CA GLY A 181 15.82 18.64 21.67
C GLY A 181 16.73 19.18 22.77
N THR A 182 17.05 20.47 22.75
CA THR A 182 18.12 21.08 23.59
C THR A 182 17.88 21.03 25.12
N ASN A 183 16.70 20.60 25.56
CA ASN A 183 16.36 20.44 26.98
C ASN A 183 16.35 18.97 27.42
N GLY A 184 16.60 18.07 26.48
CA GLY A 184 16.69 16.65 26.71
C GLY A 184 18.10 16.20 27.08
N GLU A 185 18.23 14.90 27.33
CA GLU A 185 19.52 14.28 27.65
C GLU A 185 20.18 13.69 26.38
N PHE A 186 19.41 13.54 25.28
CA PHE A 186 19.83 12.81 24.08
C PHE A 186 19.11 13.22 22.78
N GLY A 187 19.78 14.01 21.94
CA GLY A 187 19.25 14.37 20.61
C GLY A 187 18.91 15.85 20.47
N ASP A 188 19.82 16.70 20.94
CA ASP A 188 19.71 18.15 20.88
C ASP A 188 19.46 18.68 19.46
N GLU A 189 19.96 17.99 18.43
CA GLU A 189 19.93 18.43 17.03
C GLU A 189 19.44 17.29 16.12
N PRO A 190 18.58 17.56 15.13
CA PRO A 190 18.27 16.57 14.10
C PRO A 190 19.55 16.05 13.44
N PRO A 191 19.62 14.75 13.12
CA PRO A 191 20.80 14.15 12.53
C PRO A 191 21.08 14.80 11.17
N ALA A 192 22.35 14.83 10.76
CA ALA A 192 22.75 15.28 9.43
C ALA A 192 22.42 14.25 8.34
N LEU A 193 21.16 13.82 8.27
CA LEU A 193 20.63 12.95 7.24
C LEU A 193 20.05 13.77 6.09
N PRO A 194 20.01 13.24 4.85
CA PRO A 194 19.54 13.97 3.68
C PRO A 194 18.14 14.57 3.83
N LEU A 195 17.15 13.79 4.27
CA LEU A 195 15.77 14.29 4.42
C LEU A 195 15.62 15.22 5.62
N ALA A 196 16.31 14.93 6.72
CA ALA A 196 16.37 15.84 7.86
C ALA A 196 16.90 17.23 7.44
N ALA A 197 17.95 17.28 6.62
CA ALA A 197 18.54 18.54 6.15
C ALA A 197 17.64 19.32 5.17
N GLU A 198 16.71 18.64 4.48
CA GLU A 198 15.70 19.29 3.64
C GLU A 198 14.54 19.86 4.47
N VAL A 199 14.10 19.12 5.49
CA VAL A 199 12.99 19.50 6.36
C VAL A 199 13.37 20.63 7.31
N PHE A 200 14.54 20.52 7.96
CA PHE A 200 14.99 21.48 8.96
C PHE A 200 15.87 22.57 8.31
N PRO A 201 15.49 23.86 8.43
CA PRO A 201 16.16 24.94 7.71
C PRO A 201 17.52 25.30 8.32
N ASN A 202 18.58 25.24 7.52
CA ASN A 202 19.96 25.53 7.94
C ASN A 202 20.15 26.92 8.60
N GLY A 203 21.07 27.00 9.57
CA GLY A 203 21.57 28.24 10.19
C GLY A 203 20.96 28.57 11.56
N ALA A 204 21.15 29.79 12.05
CA ALA A 204 20.71 30.22 13.40
C ALA A 204 19.19 30.18 13.65
N GLN A 205 18.41 29.78 12.64
CA GLN A 205 16.97 29.57 12.73
C GLN A 205 16.62 28.15 13.18
N LEU A 206 17.57 27.22 13.12
CA LEU A 206 17.41 25.80 13.41
C LEU A 206 17.10 25.57 14.91
N ASP A 207 17.75 26.33 15.80
CA ASP A 207 17.62 26.25 17.26
C ASP A 207 16.16 26.25 17.75
N ARG A 208 15.28 27.01 17.10
CA ARG A 208 13.88 27.12 17.54
C ARG A 208 13.05 25.86 17.26
N PHE A 209 13.47 25.06 16.28
CA PHE A 209 12.75 23.86 15.83
C PHE A 209 13.13 22.64 16.65
N TYR A 210 14.31 22.63 17.27
CA TYR A 210 14.74 21.54 18.15
C TYR A 210 14.95 22.01 19.61
N ALA A 211 14.55 23.24 19.96
CA ALA A 211 14.56 23.69 21.36
C ALA A 211 13.62 22.86 22.27
N ARG A 212 12.74 22.08 21.67
CA ARG A 212 11.79 21.16 22.31
C ARG A 212 11.84 19.84 21.55
N ASP A 213 11.18 18.83 22.10
CA ASP A 213 10.92 17.55 21.46
C ASP A 213 10.44 17.77 20.02
N TRP A 214 11.08 17.06 19.10
CA TRP A 214 10.86 17.20 17.68
C TRP A 214 10.69 15.81 17.07
N PHE A 215 9.88 15.74 16.02
CA PHE A 215 9.85 14.60 15.13
C PHE A 215 9.82 15.07 13.68
N TYR A 216 10.29 14.21 12.79
CA TYR A 216 9.92 14.24 11.40
C TYR A 216 9.57 12.82 10.94
N ALA A 217 8.55 12.74 10.10
CA ALA A 217 8.14 11.52 9.44
C ALA A 217 8.45 11.66 7.96
N PHE A 218 8.84 10.55 7.35
CA PHE A 218 9.17 10.51 5.94
C PHE A 218 8.59 9.26 5.28
N ALA A 219 8.39 9.36 3.98
CA ALA A 219 8.03 8.25 3.13
C ALA A 219 8.89 8.24 1.87
N LYS A 220 9.37 7.07 1.47
CA LYS A 220 10.09 6.84 0.21
C LYS A 220 9.24 5.95 -0.68
N CYS A 221 9.02 6.40 -1.91
CA CYS A 221 8.19 5.73 -2.88
C CYS A 221 8.97 5.48 -4.17
N ASP A 222 8.79 4.33 -4.79
CA ASP A 222 9.29 4.07 -6.14
C ASP A 222 8.11 3.69 -7.05
N PHE A 223 7.53 4.68 -7.72
CA PHE A 223 6.33 4.49 -8.53
C PHE A 223 6.59 3.94 -9.94
N ASP A 224 7.79 4.10 -10.49
CA ASP A 224 8.17 3.61 -11.83
C ASP A 224 9.26 2.52 -11.83
N ARG A 225 9.79 2.18 -10.65
CA ARG A 225 10.74 1.08 -10.41
C ARG A 225 12.08 1.30 -11.10
N ASP A 226 12.59 2.53 -11.04
CA ASP A 226 13.90 2.89 -11.59
C ASP A 226 15.02 2.96 -10.54
N GLY A 227 14.69 2.72 -9.26
CA GLY A 227 15.63 2.81 -8.13
C GLY A 227 15.84 4.24 -7.62
N THR A 228 15.10 5.20 -8.15
CA THR A 228 15.07 6.60 -7.72
C THR A 228 13.78 6.84 -6.94
N TYR A 229 13.90 7.44 -5.76
CA TYR A 229 12.76 7.58 -4.86
C TYR A 229 12.11 8.96 -4.97
N TRP A 230 10.78 8.96 -4.93
CA TRP A 230 10.02 10.13 -4.49
C TRP A 230 9.99 10.14 -2.98
N GLU A 231 10.49 11.24 -2.42
CA GLU A 231 10.64 11.41 -0.99
C GLU A 231 9.59 12.40 -0.51
N PHE A 232 8.89 12.04 0.56
CA PHE A 232 7.87 12.87 1.19
C PHE A 232 8.25 13.02 2.64
N THR A 233 8.07 14.22 3.19
CA THR A 233 8.48 14.53 4.54
C THR A 233 7.46 15.44 5.22
N THR A 234 7.31 15.27 6.53
CA THR A 234 6.53 16.17 7.38
C THR A 234 7.22 16.26 8.74
N ALA A 235 7.04 17.37 9.44
CA ALA A 235 7.68 17.59 10.73
C ALA A 235 6.70 18.18 11.74
N HIS A 236 7.04 18.09 13.01
CA HIS A 236 6.22 18.57 14.12
C HIS A 236 5.74 20.03 13.99
N PHE A 237 6.49 20.90 13.30
CA PHE A 237 6.16 22.31 13.13
C PHE A 237 5.31 22.62 11.87
N SER A 238 5.08 21.64 11.00
CA SER A 238 4.35 21.82 9.74
C SER A 238 3.26 20.76 9.59
N THR A 239 2.06 21.19 9.18
CA THR A 239 1.00 20.26 8.77
C THR A 239 1.11 19.85 7.30
N ASP A 240 1.90 20.59 6.53
CA ASP A 240 2.08 20.32 5.11
C ASP A 240 3.13 19.22 4.91
N VAL A 241 2.87 18.36 3.94
CA VAL A 241 3.83 17.35 3.48
C VAL A 241 4.69 17.99 2.40
N SER A 242 5.98 18.16 2.69
CA SER A 242 6.96 18.56 1.68
C SER A 242 7.33 17.35 0.82
N MET A 243 7.44 17.59 -0.48
CA MET A 243 7.90 16.58 -1.43
C MET A 243 9.31 16.98 -1.86
N GLY A 244 10.26 16.07 -1.72
CA GLY A 244 11.65 16.33 -2.02
C GLY A 244 11.84 16.82 -3.45
N ASP A 245 12.59 17.90 -3.64
CA ASP A 245 12.81 18.54 -4.95
C ASP A 245 13.70 17.70 -5.89
N SER A 246 14.24 16.57 -5.41
CA SER A 246 15.25 15.77 -6.11
C SER A 246 14.76 15.12 -7.41
N ASN A 247 13.44 14.95 -7.62
CA ASN A 247 12.92 14.15 -8.76
C ASN A 247 11.63 14.70 -9.40
N PHE A 248 11.50 16.01 -9.54
CA PHE A 248 10.63 16.57 -10.57
C PHE A 248 11.34 16.53 -11.92
N GLY A 249 11.42 15.33 -12.50
CA GLY A 249 11.63 15.21 -13.94
C GLY A 249 10.43 15.84 -14.66
N GLU A 250 10.66 17.02 -15.25
CA GLU A 250 9.86 17.56 -16.34
C GLU A 250 9.77 16.57 -17.52
#